data_AF-A0A7G2C6L0-F1
#
_entry.id   AF-A0A7G2C6L0-F1
#
_cell.length_a   1.000
_cell.length_b   1.000
_cell.length_c   1.000
_cell.angle_alpha   90.00
_cell.angle_beta   90.00
_cell.angle_gamma   90.00
#
_symmetry.space_group_name_H-M   'P 1'
#
loop_
_entity.id
_entity.type
_entity.pdbx_description
1 polymer ?
#
loop_
_entity_poly.entity_id
_entity_poly.type
_entity_poly.pdbx_seq_one_letter_code
_entity_poly.pdbx_strand_id
1 'polypeptide(L)'
;MRNRRYVARRGPMLVLPDNKGTRAFRNIFGLDLANVNALNLLHLAPGGHVGRFVIWTKGAFEQLDAIFGTFTEASAVKKGFVLPAPMLTNTDVTRILQSEEVRRVLKPKKLQPKKASGRRQPTNGIKNRRLRLRLNPYVKKETQAAKSLRNPKNRDARRKAKSERIAKVKKSLTKAQKKNKK
;
A
#
# COMPACT_ATOMS: atom_id res chain seq x y z
N MET A 1 33.84 37.23 -11.96
CA MET A 1 35.00 36.32 -11.88
C MET A 1 35.25 35.92 -10.42
N ARG A 2 35.15 34.64 -10.02
CA ARG A 2 35.35 34.16 -8.63
C ARG A 2 36.22 32.89 -8.51
N ASN A 3 37.20 32.70 -9.39
CA ASN A 3 38.16 31.57 -9.37
C ASN A 3 37.54 30.15 -9.27
N ARG A 4 36.40 29.91 -9.92
CA ARG A 4 35.71 28.60 -10.00
C ARG A 4 35.33 28.27 -11.45
N ARG A 5 36.32 28.33 -12.35
CA ARG A 5 36.09 28.19 -13.80
C ARG A 5 35.79 26.75 -14.23
N TYR A 6 36.44 25.77 -13.60
CA TYR A 6 36.35 24.35 -13.97
C TYR A 6 35.67 23.54 -12.87
N VAL A 7 34.81 22.59 -13.28
CA VAL A 7 34.14 21.64 -12.40
C VAL A 7 34.42 20.24 -12.92
N ALA A 8 34.75 19.33 -12.01
CA ALA A 8 35.05 17.93 -12.34
C ALA A 8 34.19 17.01 -11.48
N ARG A 9 33.86 15.83 -12.02
CA ARG A 9 33.27 14.75 -11.22
C ARG A 9 34.34 14.15 -10.30
N ARG A 10 33.93 13.68 -9.13
CA ARG A 10 34.83 12.95 -8.22
C ARG A 10 34.98 11.53 -8.72
N GLY A 11 36.21 11.13 -9.03
CA GLY A 11 36.55 9.78 -9.44
C GLY A 11 36.93 8.88 -8.26
N PRO A 12 37.68 7.80 -8.52
CA PRO A 12 38.17 6.91 -7.46
C PRO A 12 39.03 7.65 -6.44
N MET A 13 39.04 7.12 -5.22
CA MET A 13 40.00 7.51 -4.19
C MET A 13 40.99 6.37 -3.97
N LEU A 14 42.29 6.64 -3.98
CA LEU A 14 43.33 5.69 -3.61
C LEU A 14 43.78 5.97 -2.17
N VAL A 15 43.65 4.96 -1.31
CA VAL A 15 44.06 5.04 0.10
C VAL A 15 45.40 4.34 0.31
N LEU A 16 46.35 5.10 0.86
CA LEU A 16 47.71 4.67 1.16
C LEU A 16 47.95 4.63 2.68
N PRO A 17 48.85 3.75 3.16
CA PRO A 17 49.21 3.71 4.59
C PRO A 17 50.01 4.96 4.99
N ASP A 18 50.91 5.38 4.12
CA ASP A 18 51.84 6.49 4.31
C ASP A 18 51.75 7.50 3.16
N ASN A 19 52.42 8.64 3.29
CA ASN A 19 52.51 9.66 2.23
C ASN A 19 53.52 9.29 1.11
N LYS A 20 54.12 8.10 1.17
CA LYS A 20 55.08 7.59 0.18
C LYS A 20 54.36 7.14 -1.09
N GLY A 21 54.98 7.31 -2.26
CA GLY A 21 54.42 6.87 -3.55
C GLY A 21 53.32 7.77 -4.16
N THR A 22 52.90 8.83 -3.46
CA THR A 22 51.88 9.78 -3.93
C THR A 22 52.24 10.50 -5.24
N ARG A 23 53.54 10.67 -5.52
CA ARG A 23 54.06 11.39 -6.70
C ARG A 23 53.60 10.77 -8.02
N ALA A 24 53.51 9.44 -8.10
CA ALA A 24 53.13 8.72 -9.32
C ALA A 24 51.67 8.98 -9.71
N PHE A 25 50.80 9.18 -8.72
CA PHE A 25 49.35 9.25 -8.91
C PHE A 25 48.81 10.69 -8.91
N ARG A 26 49.59 11.67 -8.43
CA ARG A 26 49.14 13.06 -8.27
C ARG A 26 48.80 13.75 -9.59
N ASN A 27 49.39 13.34 -10.71
CA ASN A 27 49.15 13.95 -12.01
C ASN A 27 47.95 13.35 -12.78
N ILE A 28 47.26 12.38 -12.19
CA ILE A 28 46.09 11.75 -12.82
C ILE A 28 44.86 12.57 -12.45
N PHE A 29 44.28 13.25 -13.44
CA PHE A 29 43.06 14.03 -13.24
C PHE A 29 41.87 13.14 -12.84
N GLY A 30 41.21 13.46 -11.73
CA GLY A 30 40.04 12.72 -11.23
C GLY A 30 40.35 11.62 -10.21
N LEU A 31 41.63 11.31 -9.97
CA LEU A 31 42.07 10.40 -8.91
C LEU A 31 42.39 11.21 -7.64
N ASP A 32 41.67 10.93 -6.54
CA ASP A 32 41.97 11.54 -5.24
C ASP A 32 42.87 10.62 -4.41
N LEU A 33 43.82 11.20 -3.67
CA LEU A 33 44.71 10.49 -2.76
C LEU A 33 44.29 10.72 -1.31
N ALA A 34 44.33 9.68 -0.48
CA ALA A 34 44.07 9.77 0.94
C ALA A 34 45.06 8.91 1.74
N ASN A 35 45.35 9.35 2.97
CA ASN A 35 46.09 8.58 3.95
C ASN A 35 45.09 7.89 4.90
N VAL A 36 45.30 6.60 5.20
CA VAL A 36 44.42 5.82 6.08
C VAL A 36 44.31 6.39 7.49
N ASN A 37 45.40 6.97 8.01
CA ASN A 37 45.42 7.56 9.35
C ASN A 37 44.58 8.85 9.45
N ALA A 38 44.31 9.50 8.32
CA ALA A 38 43.63 10.79 8.24
C ALA A 38 42.53 10.78 7.17
N LEU A 39 41.59 9.85 7.27
CA LEU A 39 40.44 9.76 6.36
C LEU A 39 39.46 10.92 6.61
N ASN A 40 39.17 11.69 5.55
CA ASN A 40 38.22 12.80 5.59
C ASN A 40 36.84 12.38 5.07
N LEU A 41 35.81 12.64 5.87
CA LEU A 41 34.41 12.39 5.50
C LEU A 41 33.98 13.14 4.23
N LEU A 42 34.45 14.38 4.02
CA LEU A 42 34.12 15.17 2.83
C LEU A 42 34.63 14.52 1.54
N HIS A 43 35.71 13.74 1.64
CA HIS A 43 36.26 13.02 0.51
C HIS A 43 35.63 11.64 0.36
N LEU A 44 35.26 10.95 1.45
CA LEU A 44 34.58 9.65 1.40
C LEU A 44 33.12 9.76 0.94
N ALA A 45 32.43 10.84 1.31
CA ALA A 45 31.03 11.10 0.95
C ALA A 45 30.87 12.51 0.34
N PRO A 46 31.42 12.76 -0.86
CA PRO A 46 31.36 14.07 -1.49
C PRO A 46 29.90 14.45 -1.78
N GLY A 47 29.51 15.65 -1.35
CA GLY A 47 28.11 16.10 -1.45
C GLY A 47 27.12 15.35 -0.56
N GLY A 48 27.60 14.62 0.46
CA GLY A 48 26.75 13.91 1.43
C GLY A 48 26.25 12.54 0.99
N HIS A 49 26.70 12.02 -0.15
CA HIS A 49 26.31 10.70 -0.66
C HIS A 49 27.35 9.64 -0.25
N VAL A 50 26.91 8.56 0.40
CA VAL A 50 27.75 7.41 0.76
C VAL A 50 28.05 6.52 -0.45
N GLY A 51 29.11 5.71 -0.37
CA GLY A 51 29.43 4.72 -1.40
C GLY A 51 30.37 5.23 -2.50
N ARG A 52 31.33 6.11 -2.17
CA ARG A 52 32.40 6.46 -3.10
C ARG A 52 33.27 5.23 -3.41
N PHE A 53 33.69 5.08 -4.67
CA PHE A 53 34.61 4.03 -5.05
C PHE A 53 36.03 4.31 -4.50
N VAL A 54 36.49 3.44 -3.60
CA VAL A 54 37.78 3.54 -2.90
C VAL A 54 38.65 2.34 -3.25
N ILE A 55 39.88 2.60 -3.66
CA ILE A 55 40.93 1.62 -3.94
C ILE A 55 41.81 1.54 -2.69
N TRP A 56 41.84 0.36 -2.08
CA TRP A 56 42.63 0.09 -0.88
C TRP A 56 43.95 -0.58 -1.24
N THR A 57 45.07 -0.03 -0.74
CA THR A 57 46.34 -0.73 -0.76
C THR A 57 46.42 -1.70 0.43
N LYS A 58 47.19 -2.80 0.27
CA LYS A 58 47.29 -3.86 1.28
C LYS A 58 47.60 -3.32 2.69
N GLY A 59 48.68 -2.54 2.81
CA GLY A 59 49.10 -2.00 4.11
C GLY A 59 48.12 -1.00 4.71
N ALA A 60 47.37 -0.25 3.90
CA ALA A 60 46.31 0.61 4.39
C ALA A 60 45.13 -0.21 4.94
N PHE A 61 44.77 -1.29 4.25
CA PHE A 61 43.64 -2.13 4.63
C PHE A 61 43.90 -2.87 5.95
N GLU A 62 45.11 -3.38 6.15
CA GLU A 62 45.52 -4.07 7.39
C GLU A 62 45.52 -3.13 8.63
N GLN A 63 45.71 -1.82 8.44
CA GLN A 63 45.74 -0.85 9.54
C GLN A 63 44.35 -0.39 10.02
N LEU A 64 43.28 -0.69 9.27
CA LEU A 64 41.93 -0.19 9.59
C LEU A 64 41.42 -0.68 10.95
N ASP A 65 41.66 -1.95 11.28
CA ASP A 65 41.24 -2.54 12.56
C ASP A 65 41.97 -1.88 13.73
N ALA A 66 43.24 -1.50 13.57
CA ALA A 66 43.96 -0.76 14.61
C ALA A 66 43.43 0.68 14.78
N ILE A 67 42.99 1.33 13.70
CA ILE A 67 42.51 2.71 13.70
C ILE A 67 41.08 2.84 14.26
N PHE A 68 40.20 1.90 13.92
CA PHE A 68 38.78 1.96 14.27
C PHE A 68 38.34 0.91 15.29
N GLY A 69 39.14 -0.12 15.56
CA GLY A 69 38.78 -1.22 16.43
C GLY A 69 37.74 -2.14 15.79
N THR A 70 37.21 -3.05 16.61
CA THR A 70 36.13 -3.95 16.23
C THR A 70 34.88 -3.66 17.08
N PHE A 71 33.89 -4.55 17.07
CA PHE A 71 32.73 -4.44 17.97
C PHE A 71 33.07 -4.83 19.41
N THR A 72 34.10 -5.66 19.61
CA THR A 72 34.50 -6.20 20.92
C THR A 72 35.78 -5.57 21.44
N GLU A 73 36.69 -5.16 20.55
CA GLU A 73 37.99 -4.59 20.89
C GLU A 73 38.03 -3.10 20.56
N ALA A 74 38.55 -2.31 21.50
CA ALA A 74 38.72 -0.87 21.32
C ALA A 74 39.89 -0.57 20.37
N SER A 75 39.80 0.55 19.66
CA SER A 75 40.85 0.96 18.73
C SER A 75 42.13 1.36 19.45
N ALA A 76 43.28 1.10 18.82
CA ALA A 76 44.59 1.49 19.34
C ALA A 76 44.87 2.98 19.13
N VAL A 77 44.39 3.55 18.01
CA VAL A 77 44.66 4.96 17.66
C VAL A 77 43.68 5.92 18.33
N LYS A 78 42.39 5.60 18.36
CA LYS A 78 41.35 6.46 18.94
C LYS A 78 40.99 5.97 20.34
N LYS A 79 41.50 6.67 21.35
CA LYS A 79 41.31 6.30 22.75
C LYS A 79 39.82 6.13 23.11
N GLY A 80 39.46 4.95 23.58
CA GLY A 80 38.10 4.62 24.03
C GLY A 80 37.07 4.46 22.91
N PHE A 81 37.48 4.47 21.65
CA PHE A 81 36.59 4.27 20.52
C PHE A 81 36.40 2.76 20.25
N VAL A 82 35.13 2.36 20.11
CA VAL A 82 34.68 1.02 19.70
C VAL A 82 33.63 1.24 18.61
N LEU A 83 33.47 0.27 17.70
CA LEU A 83 32.42 0.37 16.68
C LEU A 83 31.02 0.43 17.33
N PRO A 84 30.13 1.32 16.86
CA PRO A 84 28.75 1.37 17.34
C PRO A 84 28.05 0.02 17.17
N ALA A 85 27.38 -0.45 18.22
CA ALA A 85 26.62 -1.70 18.15
C ALA A 85 25.50 -1.59 17.11
N PRO A 86 25.33 -2.60 16.24
CA PRO A 86 24.25 -2.59 15.25
C PRO A 86 22.89 -2.67 15.95
N MET A 87 21.94 -1.82 15.55
CA MET A 87 20.58 -1.84 16.08
C MET A 87 19.85 -3.16 15.78
N LEU A 88 20.16 -3.78 14.64
CA LEU A 88 19.61 -5.05 14.19
C LEU A 88 20.77 -6.02 13.93
N THR A 89 20.74 -7.20 14.54
CA THR A 89 21.72 -8.25 14.26
C THR A 89 21.62 -8.77 12.83
N ASN A 90 20.40 -8.93 12.31
CA ASN A 90 20.13 -9.28 10.92
C ASN A 90 19.36 -8.15 10.23
N THR A 91 19.97 -7.54 9.22
CA THR A 91 19.38 -6.45 8.44
C THR A 91 18.42 -6.93 7.35
N ASP A 92 18.46 -8.21 6.97
CA ASP A 92 17.53 -8.77 6.00
C ASP A 92 16.17 -9.07 6.65
N VAL A 93 15.37 -8.01 6.73
CA VAL A 93 13.99 -8.03 7.21
C VAL A 93 13.08 -8.82 6.28
N THR A 94 13.41 -8.92 4.99
CA THR A 94 12.57 -9.64 4.02
C THR A 94 12.64 -11.13 4.25
N ARG A 95 13.84 -11.66 4.51
CA ARG A 95 14.03 -13.05 4.93
C ARG A 95 13.29 -13.37 6.22
N ILE A 96 13.35 -12.48 7.22
CA ILE A 96 12.61 -12.65 8.48
C ILE A 96 11.11 -12.69 8.23
N LEU A 97 10.57 -11.77 7.43
CA LEU A 97 9.13 -11.76 7.08
C LEU A 97 8.69 -13.01 6.31
N GLN A 98 9.62 -13.62 5.57
CA GLN A 98 9.37 -14.80 4.76
C GLN A 98 9.66 -16.13 5.48
N SER A 99 10.20 -16.06 6.69
CA SER A 99 10.48 -17.23 7.53
C SER A 99 9.21 -17.98 7.91
N GLU A 100 9.33 -19.28 8.15
CA GLU A 100 8.20 -20.15 8.43
C GLU A 100 7.57 -19.82 9.79
N GLU A 101 8.41 -19.54 10.79
CA GLU A 101 8.01 -19.15 12.13
C GLU A 101 7.16 -17.87 12.12
N VAL A 102 7.53 -16.86 11.33
CA VAL A 102 6.74 -15.64 11.18
C VAL A 102 5.48 -15.92 10.37
N ARG A 103 5.58 -16.60 9.24
CA ARG A 103 4.44 -16.87 8.35
C ARG A 103 3.37 -17.72 9.01
N ARG A 104 3.76 -18.70 9.83
CA ARG A 104 2.84 -19.63 10.51
C ARG A 104 1.88 -18.91 11.46
N VAL A 105 2.31 -17.81 12.08
CA VAL A 105 1.47 -17.03 13.01
C VAL A 105 0.70 -15.89 12.33
N LEU A 106 0.91 -15.64 11.03
CA LEU A 106 0.18 -14.61 10.30
C LEU A 106 -1.29 -14.97 10.16
N LYS A 107 -2.13 -13.93 10.11
CA LYS A 107 -3.55 -14.10 9.77
C LYS A 107 -3.68 -14.70 8.37
N PRO A 108 -4.54 -15.71 8.17
CA PRO A 108 -4.72 -16.31 6.86
C PRO A 108 -5.24 -15.27 5.88
N LYS A 109 -4.83 -15.40 4.62
CA LYS A 109 -5.26 -14.49 3.55
C LYS A 109 -6.76 -14.61 3.34
N LYS A 110 -7.49 -13.52 3.57
CA LYS A 110 -8.95 -13.46 3.31
C LYS A 110 -9.24 -13.61 1.81
N LEU A 111 -10.34 -14.29 1.50
CA LEU A 111 -10.86 -14.37 0.14
C LEU A 111 -11.17 -12.95 -0.35
N GLN A 112 -10.55 -12.58 -1.46
CA GLN A 112 -10.72 -11.25 -2.04
C GLN A 112 -12.06 -11.17 -2.77
N PRO A 113 -12.73 -10.01 -2.78
CA PRO A 113 -13.93 -9.82 -3.58
C PRO A 113 -13.62 -10.04 -5.05
N LYS A 114 -14.62 -10.54 -5.80
CA LYS A 114 -14.48 -10.74 -7.23
C LYS A 114 -14.15 -9.42 -7.92
N LYS A 115 -13.15 -9.44 -8.81
CA LYS A 115 -12.78 -8.27 -9.62
C LYS A 115 -14.00 -7.77 -10.41
N ALA A 116 -14.12 -6.45 -10.52
CA ALA A 116 -15.18 -5.85 -11.31
C ALA A 116 -15.03 -6.25 -12.79
N SER A 117 -16.17 -6.50 -13.45
CA SER A 117 -16.19 -6.67 -14.91
C SER A 117 -16.02 -5.32 -15.61
N GLY A 118 -15.46 -5.30 -16.81
CA GLY A 118 -15.43 -4.09 -17.68
C GLY A 118 -16.83 -3.57 -18.07
N ARG A 119 -17.90 -4.34 -17.81
CA ARG A 119 -19.28 -3.88 -17.94
C ARG A 119 -19.67 -2.99 -16.76
N ARG A 120 -20.31 -1.85 -17.07
CA ARG A 120 -20.85 -0.93 -16.06
C ARG A 120 -21.83 -1.65 -15.13
N GLN A 121 -21.64 -1.50 -13.82
CA GLN A 121 -22.55 -2.06 -12.83
C GLN A 121 -23.85 -1.26 -12.81
N PRO A 122 -25.00 -1.92 -12.58
CA PRO A 122 -26.26 -1.23 -12.48
C PRO A 122 -26.28 -0.36 -11.21
N THR A 123 -26.61 0.93 -11.35
CA THR A 123 -26.65 1.89 -10.24
C THR A 123 -28.07 2.21 -9.76
N ASN A 124 -29.05 2.19 -10.68
CA ASN A 124 -30.44 2.54 -10.36
C ASN A 124 -31.29 1.31 -10.00
N GLY A 125 -31.73 1.20 -8.74
CA GLY A 125 -32.49 0.05 -8.22
C GLY A 125 -33.98 0.01 -8.57
N ILE A 126 -34.55 1.08 -9.14
CA ILE A 126 -35.98 1.16 -9.50
C ILE A 126 -36.18 0.83 -10.98
N LYS A 127 -35.35 1.44 -11.85
CA LYS A 127 -35.43 1.29 -13.31
C LYS A 127 -34.65 0.07 -13.81
N ASN A 128 -33.51 -0.28 -13.19
CA ASN A 128 -32.71 -1.41 -13.66
C ASN A 128 -33.27 -2.74 -13.15
N ARG A 129 -33.76 -3.58 -14.07
CA ARG A 129 -34.37 -4.87 -13.76
C ARG A 129 -33.46 -5.78 -12.93
N ARG A 130 -32.15 -5.84 -13.25
CA ARG A 130 -31.19 -6.75 -12.58
C ARG A 130 -30.96 -6.33 -11.13
N LEU A 131 -30.74 -5.04 -10.88
CA LEU A 131 -30.51 -4.53 -9.53
C LEU A 131 -31.79 -4.60 -8.69
N ARG A 132 -32.93 -4.24 -9.27
CA ARG A 132 -34.24 -4.31 -8.60
C ARG A 132 -34.55 -5.72 -8.08
N LEU A 133 -34.31 -6.74 -8.90
CA LEU A 133 -34.51 -8.14 -8.51
C LEU A 133 -33.48 -8.64 -7.49
N ARG A 134 -32.24 -8.14 -7.56
CA ARG A 134 -31.19 -8.46 -6.59
C ARG A 134 -31.51 -7.88 -5.21
N LEU A 135 -32.04 -6.65 -5.15
CA LEU A 135 -32.41 -5.98 -3.91
C LEU A 135 -33.69 -6.55 -3.30
N ASN A 136 -34.71 -6.81 -4.14
CA ASN A 136 -35.98 -7.39 -3.69
C ASN A 136 -36.46 -8.49 -4.67
N PRO A 137 -36.25 -9.77 -4.35
CA PRO A 137 -36.75 -10.88 -5.17
C PRO A 137 -38.28 -10.96 -5.28
N TYR A 138 -39.01 -10.51 -4.26
CA TYR A 138 -40.48 -10.58 -4.19
C TYR A 138 -41.16 -9.65 -5.21
N VAL A 139 -40.45 -8.64 -5.72
CA VAL A 139 -40.95 -7.72 -6.74
C VAL A 139 -41.42 -8.42 -8.02
N LYS A 140 -40.91 -9.64 -8.30
CA LYS A 140 -41.39 -10.48 -9.41
C LYS A 140 -42.86 -10.89 -9.20
N LYS A 141 -43.25 -11.23 -7.98
CA LYS A 141 -44.64 -11.56 -7.62
C LYS A 141 -45.51 -10.32 -7.56
N GLU A 142 -45.02 -9.22 -6.99
CA GLU A 142 -45.77 -7.96 -6.95
C GLU A 142 -46.10 -7.44 -8.35
N THR A 143 -45.14 -7.48 -9.27
CA THR A 143 -45.36 -7.05 -10.65
C THR A 143 -46.33 -7.99 -11.39
N GLN A 144 -46.29 -9.31 -11.13
CA GLN A 144 -47.28 -10.25 -11.64
C GLN A 144 -48.69 -9.97 -11.10
N ALA A 145 -48.82 -9.75 -9.79
CA ALA A 145 -50.08 -9.41 -9.15
C ALA A 145 -50.63 -8.07 -9.66
N ALA A 146 -49.80 -7.04 -9.76
CA ALA A 146 -50.17 -5.73 -10.29
C ALA A 146 -50.58 -5.80 -11.76
N LYS A 147 -49.92 -6.63 -12.59
CA LYS A 147 -50.33 -6.89 -13.97
C LYS A 147 -51.74 -7.50 -14.04
N SER A 148 -52.01 -8.52 -13.21
CA SER A 148 -53.34 -9.13 -13.11
C SER A 148 -54.40 -8.11 -12.67
N LEU A 149 -54.05 -7.22 -11.75
CA LEU A 149 -54.93 -6.15 -11.25
C LEU A 149 -55.25 -5.07 -12.28
N ARG A 150 -54.28 -4.74 -13.15
CA ARG A 150 -54.39 -3.71 -14.19
C ARG A 150 -55.08 -4.21 -15.46
N ASN A 151 -55.18 -5.52 -15.64
CA ASN A 151 -55.88 -6.11 -16.79
C ASN A 151 -57.34 -5.61 -16.82
N PRO A 152 -57.78 -4.94 -17.91
CA PRO A 152 -59.11 -4.33 -17.99
C PRO A 152 -60.23 -5.36 -17.76
N LYS A 153 -60.11 -6.57 -18.31
CA LYS A 153 -61.10 -7.65 -18.12
C LYS A 153 -61.31 -7.97 -16.64
N ASN A 154 -60.20 -8.18 -15.91
CA ASN A 154 -60.23 -8.49 -14.49
C ASN A 154 -60.72 -7.29 -13.66
N ARG A 155 -60.32 -6.07 -14.05
CA ARG A 155 -60.71 -4.83 -13.38
C ARG A 155 -62.21 -4.59 -13.47
N ASP A 156 -62.78 -4.73 -14.66
CA ASP A 156 -64.19 -4.43 -14.92
C ASP A 156 -65.10 -5.48 -14.28
N ALA A 157 -64.73 -6.77 -14.37
CA ALA A 157 -65.39 -7.85 -13.62
C ALA A 157 -65.36 -7.61 -12.10
N ARG A 158 -64.19 -7.21 -11.57
CA ARG A 158 -64.05 -6.89 -10.13
C ARG A 158 -64.86 -5.67 -9.72
N ARG A 159 -64.92 -4.62 -10.56
CA ARG A 159 -65.73 -3.42 -10.30
C ARG A 159 -67.22 -3.76 -10.22
N LYS A 160 -67.72 -4.55 -11.16
CA LYS A 160 -69.10 -5.04 -11.17
C LYS A 160 -69.42 -5.88 -9.92
N ALA A 161 -68.57 -6.86 -9.60
CA ALA A 161 -68.76 -7.66 -8.39
C ALA A 161 -68.69 -6.82 -7.11
N LYS A 162 -67.83 -5.79 -7.07
CA LYS A 162 -67.71 -4.88 -5.92
C LYS A 162 -68.95 -3.99 -5.77
N SER A 163 -69.51 -3.44 -6.85
CA SER A 163 -70.72 -2.62 -6.77
C SER A 163 -71.92 -3.44 -6.30
N GLU A 164 -72.07 -4.68 -6.79
CA GLU A 164 -73.11 -5.62 -6.35
C GLU A 164 -72.97 -5.94 -4.85
N ARG A 165 -71.75 -6.25 -4.38
CA ARG A 165 -71.48 -6.48 -2.94
C ARG A 165 -71.81 -5.26 -2.09
N ILE A 166 -71.38 -4.07 -2.50
CA ILE A 166 -71.67 -2.82 -1.78
C ILE A 166 -73.17 -2.54 -1.74
N ALA A 167 -73.88 -2.74 -2.85
CA ALA A 167 -75.33 -2.56 -2.91
C ALA A 167 -76.07 -3.52 -1.96
N LYS A 168 -75.63 -4.79 -1.89
CA LYS A 168 -76.19 -5.78 -0.96
C LYS A 168 -75.97 -5.37 0.50
N VAL A 169 -74.77 -4.90 0.85
CA VAL A 169 -74.46 -4.41 2.20
C VAL A 169 -75.23 -3.13 2.56
N LYS A 170 -75.39 -2.18 1.63
CA LYS A 170 -76.22 -0.99 1.86
C LYS A 170 -77.69 -1.34 2.06
N LYS A 171 -78.21 -2.31 1.32
CA LYS A 171 -79.59 -2.82 1.51
C LYS A 171 -79.75 -3.51 2.87
N SER A 172 -78.77 -4.27 3.35
CA SER A 172 -78.85 -4.88 4.68
C SER A 172 -78.75 -3.85 5.81
N LEU A 173 -77.91 -2.82 5.67
CA LEU A 173 -77.77 -1.74 6.65
C LEU A 173 -79.04 -0.86 6.75
N THR A 174 -79.64 -0.50 5.62
CA THR A 174 -80.91 0.25 5.62
C THR A 174 -82.07 -0.57 6.19
N LYS A 175 -82.09 -1.89 5.97
CA LYS A 175 -83.06 -2.80 6.59
C LYS A 175 -82.86 -2.91 8.11
N ALA A 176 -81.62 -2.91 8.59
CA ALA A 176 -81.31 -2.91 10.03
C ALA A 176 -81.67 -1.57 10.70
N GLN A 177 -81.39 -0.43 10.06
CA GLN A 177 -81.77 0.90 10.56
C GLN A 177 -83.28 1.10 10.66
N LYS A 178 -84.07 0.55 9.72
CA LYS A 178 -85.54 0.56 9.82
C LYS A 178 -86.07 -0.33 10.94
N LYS A 179 -85.30 -1.33 11.38
CA LYS A 179 -85.68 -2.26 12.45
C LYS A 179 -85.39 -1.69 13.85
N ASN A 180 -84.41 -0.81 13.99
CA ASN A 180 -84.08 -0.11 15.25
C ASN A 180 -84.86 1.21 15.47
N LYS A 181 -85.69 1.63 14.51
CA LYS A 181 -86.56 2.84 14.60
C LYS A 181 -88.02 2.50 14.94
N LYS A 182 -88.33 1.23 15.13
CA LYS A 182 -89.54 0.70 15.76
C LYS A 182 -89.14 0.10 17.09
#